data_AF-A0A8I0L2X6-F1
#
_entry.id   AF-A0A8I0L2X6-F1
#
_cell.length_a   1.000
_cell.length_b   1.000
_cell.length_c   1.000
_cell.angle_alpha   90.00
_cell.angle_beta   90.00
_cell.angle_gamma   90.00
#
_symmetry.space_group_name_H-M   'P 1'
#
loop_
_entity.id
_entity.type
_entity.pdbx_description
1 polymer ?
#
loop_
_entity_poly.entity_id
_entity_poly.type
_entity_poly.pdbx_seq_one_letter_code
_entity_poly.pdbx_strand_id
1 'polypeptide(L)' 'EQSTVYSRQALTAAKPHIVSRREHQLEVKATFYPCDAKRFGFTLCKNPDNSEYSLIYYDVEKEELIVDQTHSSLRAHIP' A
#
# COMPACT_ATOMS: atom_id res chain seq x y z
N GLU A 1 -9.51 -24.88 -6.64
CA GLU A 1 -9.12 -23.46 -6.62
C GLU A 1 -9.04 -22.95 -8.05
N GLN A 2 -9.92 -22.03 -8.45
CA GLN A 2 -9.87 -21.43 -9.78
C GLN A 2 -8.70 -20.43 -9.82
N SER A 3 -7.77 -20.65 -10.74
CA SER A 3 -6.66 -19.74 -10.99
C SER A 3 -7.20 -18.47 -11.65
N THR A 4 -7.50 -17.44 -10.85
CA THR A 4 -7.79 -16.11 -11.35
C THR A 4 -6.49 -15.52 -11.91
N VAL A 5 -6.42 -15.40 -13.23
CA VAL A 5 -5.27 -14.81 -13.92
C VAL A 5 -5.39 -13.28 -13.81
N TYR A 6 -4.77 -12.72 -12.77
CA TYR A 6 -4.61 -11.27 -12.64
C TYR A 6 -3.64 -10.77 -13.72
N SER A 7 -4.03 -9.75 -14.47
CA SER A 7 -3.17 -9.12 -15.48
C SER A 7 -1.96 -8.48 -14.79
N ARG A 8 -0.74 -8.92 -15.15
CA ARG A 8 0.50 -8.31 -14.64
C ARG A 8 0.67 -6.92 -15.24
N GLN A 9 0.83 -5.92 -14.39
CA GLN A 9 1.14 -4.55 -14.80
C GLN A 9 2.43 -4.08 -14.14
N ALA A 10 3.34 -3.50 -14.93
CA ALA A 10 4.52 -2.85 -14.40
C ALA A 10 4.12 -1.52 -13.76
N LEU A 11 4.43 -1.35 -12.47
CA LEU A 11 4.19 -0.11 -11.74
C LEU A 11 5.47 0.72 -11.71
N THR A 12 5.38 2.00 -12.07
CA THR A 12 6.49 2.95 -11.94
C THR A 12 6.34 3.74 -10.64
N ALA A 13 7.40 3.86 -9.84
CA ALA A 13 7.39 4.46 -8.50
C ALA A 13 6.85 5.92 -8.44
N ALA A 14 6.84 6.64 -9.57
CA ALA A 14 6.50 8.07 -9.61
C ALA A 14 5.00 8.38 -9.61
N LYS A 15 4.10 7.40 -9.83
CA LYS A 15 2.66 7.68 -9.96
C LYS A 15 1.81 6.74 -9.10
N PRO A 16 0.87 7.28 -8.29
CA PRO A 16 -0.15 6.48 -7.63
C PRO A 16 -0.93 5.65 -8.66
N HIS A 17 -1.20 4.40 -8.32
CA HIS A 17 -1.97 3.50 -9.17
C HIS A 17 -3.38 3.33 -8.62
N ILE A 18 -4.40 3.61 -9.45
CA ILE A 18 -5.79 3.45 -9.06
C ILE A 18 -6.17 1.98 -9.25
N VAL A 19 -6.33 1.27 -8.14
CA VAL A 19 -6.65 -0.17 -8.14
C VAL A 19 -8.15 -0.42 -8.37
N SER A 20 -9.03 0.48 -7.91
CA SER A 20 -10.46 0.45 -8.19
C SER A 20 -11.09 1.83 -8.08
N ARG A 21 -12.16 2.07 -8.84
CA ARG A 21 -13.01 3.27 -8.74
C ARG A 21 -14.41 2.98 -8.19
N ARG A 22 -14.74 1.72 -7.93
CA ARG A 22 -16.11 1.27 -7.60
C ARG A 22 -16.15 0.36 -6.36
N GLU A 23 -15.14 -0.50 -6.22
CA GLU A 23 -15.08 -1.47 -5.13
C GLU A 23 -14.32 -0.91 -3.93
N HIS A 24 -14.85 -1.16 -2.73
CA HIS A 24 -14.24 -0.74 -1.47
C HIS A 24 -13.42 -1.84 -0.79
N GLN A 25 -13.54 -3.09 -1.26
CA GLN A 25 -12.74 -4.23 -0.78
C GLN A 25 -11.79 -4.65 -1.89
N LEU A 26 -10.50 -4.75 -1.54
CA LEU A 26 -9.44 -5.11 -2.46
C LEU A 26 -8.51 -6.12 -1.78
N GLU A 27 -8.07 -7.11 -2.55
CA GLU A 27 -7.01 -8.03 -2.16
C GLU A 27 -5.77 -7.74 -3.01
N VAL A 28 -4.61 -7.65 -2.35
CA VAL A 28 -3.33 -7.42 -3.03
C VAL A 28 -2.35 -8.52 -2.66
N LYS A 29 -1.82 -9.20 -3.68
CA LYS A 29 -0.71 -10.17 -3.54
C LYS A 29 0.53 -9.60 -4.23
N ALA A 30 1.61 -9.41 -3.48
CA ALA A 30 2.87 -8.91 -4.01
C ALA A 30 4.06 -9.75 -3.56
N THR A 31 5.12 -9.72 -4.37
CA THR A 31 6.44 -10.27 -4.06
C THR A 31 7.44 -9.12 -4.21
N PHE A 32 8.18 -8.84 -3.15
CA PHE A 32 9.16 -7.75 -3.12
C PHE A 32 10.57 -8.30 -3.32
N TYR A 33 11.37 -7.57 -4.11
CA TYR A 33 12.80 -7.77 -4.24
C TYR A 33 13.47 -6.45 -3.82
N PRO A 34 13.63 -6.20 -2.50
CA PRO A 34 13.90 -4.87 -1.98
C PRO A 34 15.34 -4.39 -2.17
N CYS A 35 16.27 -5.25 -2.62
CA CYS A 35 17.70 -4.94 -2.75
C CYS A 35 18.27 -4.34 -1.45
N ASP A 36 18.64 -3.06 -1.46
CA ASP A 36 19.21 -2.29 -0.35
C ASP A 36 18.17 -1.41 0.38
N ALA A 37 16.89 -1.50 0.01
CA ALA A 37 15.84 -0.73 0.66
C ALA A 37 15.64 -1.18 2.12
N LYS A 38 15.71 -0.21 3.04
CA LYS A 38 15.46 -0.43 4.48
C LYS A 38 13.99 -0.68 4.80
N ARG A 39 13.08 -0.23 3.92
CA ARG A 39 11.63 -0.36 4.06
C ARG A 39 11.01 -0.59 2.70
N PHE A 40 10.03 -1.49 2.62
CA PHE A 40 9.30 -1.76 1.39
C PHE A 40 7.85 -2.18 1.69
N GLY A 41 6.92 -1.80 0.82
CA GLY A 41 5.51 -2.06 1.05
C GLY A 41 4.60 -1.21 0.16
N PHE A 42 3.45 -0.84 0.71
CA PHE A 42 2.39 -0.12 0.02
C PHE A 42 2.10 1.22 0.69
N THR A 43 1.78 2.21 -0.14
CA THR A 43 1.11 3.44 0.28
C THR A 43 -0.33 3.38 -0.20
N LEU A 44 -1.29 3.51 0.71
CA LEU A 44 -2.72 3.45 0.43
C LEU A 44 -3.36 4.83 0.56
N CYS A 45 -4.40 5.06 -0.24
CA CYS A 45 -5.27 6.25 -0.18
C CYS A 45 -4.53 7.60 -0.22
N LYS A 46 -3.37 7.66 -0.91
CA LYS A 46 -2.61 8.90 -1.05
C LYS A 46 -3.41 9.95 -1.81
N ASN A 47 -3.80 11.02 -1.14
CA ASN A 47 -4.50 12.14 -1.77
C ASN A 47 -3.57 12.94 -2.71
N PRO A 48 -4.11 13.73 -3.65
CA PRO A 48 -3.30 14.41 -4.68
C PRO A 48 -2.23 15.36 -4.15
N ASP A 49 -2.44 15.96 -2.97
CA ASP A 49 -1.49 16.87 -2.32
C ASP A 49 -0.52 16.16 -1.37
N ASN A 50 -0.63 14.82 -1.26
CA ASN A 50 0.18 13.95 -0.40
C ASN A 50 0.05 14.22 1.11
N SER A 51 -0.95 14.99 1.55
CA SER A 51 -1.17 15.27 2.96
C SER A 51 -1.74 14.09 3.74
N GLU A 52 -2.47 13.18 3.07
CA GLU A 52 -3.12 12.03 3.71
C GLU A 52 -2.79 10.72 3.01
N TYR A 53 -2.36 9.73 3.79
CA TYR A 53 -2.12 8.36 3.35
C TYR A 53 -1.96 7.40 4.54
N SER A 54 -2.03 6.11 4.26
CA SER A 54 -1.61 5.04 5.18
C SER A 54 -0.47 4.24 4.54
N LEU A 55 0.42 3.68 5.34
CA LEU A 55 1.49 2.81 4.90
C LEU A 55 1.31 1.41 5.47
N ILE A 56 1.60 0.40 4.66
CA ILE A 56 1.79 -0.99 5.12
C ILE A 56 3.15 -1.41 4.59
N TYR A 57 4.15 -1.53 5.45
CA TYR A 57 5.52 -1.82 5.02
C TYR A 57 6.25 -2.74 5.97
N TYR A 58 7.19 -3.51 5.43
CA TYR A 58 8.15 -4.26 6.22
C TYR A 58 9.36 -3.38 6.53
N ASP A 59 9.73 -3.28 7.81
CA ASP A 59 10.96 -2.61 8.26
C ASP A 59 12.04 -3.67 8.48
N VAL A 60 13.12 -3.58 7.68
CA VAL A 60 14.18 -4.60 7.65
C VAL A 60 15.01 -4.59 8.94
N GLU A 61 15.19 -3.43 9.56
CA GLU A 61 16.02 -3.30 10.77
C GLU A 61 15.28 -3.85 12.00
N LYS A 62 13.95 -3.72 12.03
CA LYS A 62 13.10 -4.23 13.12
C LYS A 62 12.58 -5.64 12.89
N GLU A 63 12.69 -6.14 11.66
CA GLU A 63 12.11 -7.40 11.21
C GLU A 63 10.58 -7.49 11.36
N GLU A 64 9.89 -6.35 11.23
CA GLU A 64 8.46 -6.21 11.53
C GLU A 64 7.64 -5.70 10.33
N LEU A 65 6.42 -6.22 10.20
CA LEU A 65 5.39 -5.62 9.34
C LEU A 65 4.67 -4.52 10.11
N ILE A 66 4.77 -3.29 9.60
CA ILE A 66 4.22 -2.08 10.22
C ILE A 66 3.01 -1.61 9.42
N VAL A 67 1.93 -1.29 10.15
CA VAL A 67 0.79 -0.53 9.64
C VAL A 67 0.87 0.87 10.25
N ASP A 68 1.19 1.86 9.42
CA ASP A 68 1.35 3.25 9.84
C ASP A 68 0.21 4.12 9.29
N GLN A 69 -0.58 4.66 10.21
CA GLN A 69 -1.71 5.53 9.92
C GLN A 69 -1.53 6.94 10.51
N THR A 70 -0.31 7.30 10.90
CA THR A 70 0.00 8.62 11.50
C THR A 70 -0.25 9.79 10.54
N HIS A 71 -0.23 9.52 9.24
CA HIS A 71 -0.54 10.45 8.16
C HIS A 71 -2.01 10.40 7.70
N SER A 72 -2.87 9.63 8.36
CA SER A 72 -4.29 9.56 8.01
C SER A 72 -5.08 10.53 8.88
N SER A 73 -6.10 11.18 8.32
CA SER A 73 -7.00 12.04 9.10
C SER A 73 -7.57 11.26 10.29
N LEU A 74 -7.41 11.79 11.49
CA LEU A 74 -8.11 11.29 12.66
C LEU A 74 -9.59 11.67 12.52
N ARG A 75 -10.41 10.78 11.96
CA ARG A 75 -11.85 10.93 12.11
C ARG A 75 -12.18 10.66 13.57
N ALA A 76 -12.56 11.70 14.30
CA ALA A 76 -13.14 11.54 15.63
C ALA A 76 -14.30 10.54 15.54
N HIS A 77 -14.31 9.55 16.43
CA HIS A 77 -15.37 8.55 16.59
C HIS A 77 -15.48 7.47 15.51
N ILE A 78 -14.40 7.16 14.80
CA ILE A 78 -14.29 5.87 14.10
C ILE A 78 -13.34 4.97 14.91
N PRO A 79 -13.80 3.79 15.37
CA PRO A 79 -13.02 2.88 16.22
C PRO A 79 -11.81 2.27 15.51
#